data_AF-A0A2U8WPQ1-F1
#
_entry.id   AF-A0A2U8WPQ1-F1
#
_cell.length_a   1.000
_cell.length_b   1.000
_cell.length_c   1.000
_cell.angle_alpha   90.00
_cell.angle_beta   90.00
_cell.angle_gamma   90.00
#
_symmetry.space_group_name_H-M   'P 1'
#
loop_
_entity.id
_entity.type
_entity.pdbx_description
1 polymer ?
#
loop_
_entity_poly.entity_id
_entity_poly.type
_entity_poly.pdbx_seq_one_letter_code
_entity_poly.pdbx_strand_id
1 'polypeptide(L)'
;MSIFRELADQYAIADGAFAALESRAFARDDDGAYDVAVRQREHNDRSYFLYVFTRFETTVNEAVERLLSIRCATVTPWPERRVWETLRRSKLADVAFLIRVQLLLDKSQVDYAYIRRLYESRNGIGHGGDWTRPYDVADVAARLETIAGTVHVT
;
A
#
# COMPACT_ATOMS: atom_id res chain seq x y z
N MET A 1 17.72 -5.98 0.74
CA MET A 1 17.03 -4.69 0.90
C MET A 1 15.59 -4.90 0.46
N SER A 2 14.59 -4.46 1.23
CA SER A 2 13.20 -4.66 0.84
C SER A 2 12.80 -3.68 -0.27
N ILE A 3 11.78 -4.06 -1.05
CA ILE A 3 11.23 -3.17 -2.09
C ILE A 3 10.62 -1.90 -1.48
N PHE A 4 10.06 -1.97 -0.28
CA PHE A 4 9.48 -0.80 0.40
C PHE A 4 10.55 0.23 0.74
N ARG A 5 11.70 -0.22 1.25
CA ARG A 5 12.83 0.66 1.53
C ARG A 5 13.40 1.28 0.26
N GLU A 6 13.56 0.49 -0.80
CA GLU A 6 14.01 1.01 -2.09
C GLU A 6 13.08 2.12 -2.63
N LEU A 7 11.76 1.91 -2.53
CA LEU A 7 10.77 2.90 -2.95
C LEU A 7 10.78 4.15 -2.06
N ALA A 8 10.98 4.00 -0.75
CA ALA A 8 11.13 5.13 0.17
C ALA A 8 12.39 5.94 -0.15
N ASP A 9 13.51 5.28 -0.44
CA ASP A 9 14.77 5.94 -0.82
C ASP A 9 14.61 6.69 -2.16
N GLN A 10 13.98 6.07 -3.16
CA GLN A 10 13.69 6.70 -4.45
C GLN A 10 12.72 7.88 -4.31
N TYR A 11 11.68 7.73 -3.48
CA TYR A 11 10.75 8.80 -3.16
C TYR A 11 11.48 9.99 -2.53
N ALA A 12 12.35 9.76 -1.54
CA ALA A 12 13.09 10.82 -0.86
C ALA A 12 14.00 11.61 -1.82
N ILE A 13 14.62 10.94 -2.80
CA ILE A 13 15.42 11.60 -3.84
C ILE A 13 14.52 12.52 -4.70
N ALA A 14 13.37 12.00 -5.14
CA ALA A 14 12.43 12.76 -5.97
C ALA A 14 11.83 13.95 -5.20
N ASP A 15 11.36 13.72 -3.97
CA ASP A 15 10.81 14.74 -3.08
C ASP A 15 11.82 15.86 -2.83
N GLY A 16 13.09 15.51 -2.54
CA GLY A 16 14.17 16.48 -2.37
C GLY A 16 14.40 17.35 -3.62
N ALA A 17 14.25 16.78 -4.82
CA ALA A 17 14.37 17.54 -6.07
C ALA A 17 13.22 18.55 -6.23
N PHE A 18 11.98 18.16 -5.93
CA PHE A 18 10.82 19.07 -6.00
C PHE A 18 10.87 20.15 -4.92
N ALA A 19 11.22 19.79 -3.68
CA ALA A 19 11.42 20.76 -2.60
C ALA A 19 12.50 21.80 -2.95
N ALA A 20 13.56 21.40 -3.67
CA ALA A 20 14.57 22.33 -4.15
C ALA A 20 14.05 23.27 -5.26
N LEU A 21 13.09 22.83 -6.08
CA LEU A 21 12.43 23.69 -7.08
C LEU A 21 11.50 24.71 -6.39
N GLU A 22 10.68 24.26 -5.44
CA GLU A 22 9.82 25.13 -4.63
C GLU A 22 10.64 26.21 -3.93
N SER A 23 11.73 25.82 -3.27
CA SER A 23 12.61 26.75 -2.57
C SER A 23 13.25 27.79 -3.51
N ARG A 24 13.64 27.38 -4.72
CA ARG A 24 14.22 28.29 -5.73
C ARG A 24 13.19 29.25 -6.31
N ALA A 25 11.96 28.78 -6.58
CA ALA A 25 10.88 29.61 -7.06
C ALA A 25 10.48 30.66 -6.01
N PHE A 26 10.32 30.22 -4.76
CA PHE A 26 10.03 31.10 -3.62
C PHE A 26 11.12 32.17 -3.43
N ALA A 27 12.40 31.79 -3.48
CA ALA A 27 13.50 32.74 -3.36
C ALA A 27 13.56 33.79 -4.49
N ARG A 28 12.86 33.54 -5.61
CA ARG A 28 12.78 34.44 -6.77
C ARG A 28 11.48 35.22 -6.83
N ASP A 29 10.56 35.02 -5.87
CA ASP A 29 9.20 35.57 -5.91
C ASP A 29 8.45 35.19 -7.21
N ASP A 30 8.70 33.97 -7.70
CA ASP A 30 8.09 33.43 -8.91
C ASP A 30 6.95 32.48 -8.54
N ASP A 31 5.78 33.06 -8.29
CA ASP A 31 4.55 32.33 -7.91
C ASP A 31 4.16 31.27 -8.94
N GLY A 32 4.33 31.58 -10.24
CA GLY A 32 3.99 30.65 -11.31
C GLY A 32 4.86 29.39 -11.30
N ALA A 33 6.17 29.56 -11.10
CA ALA A 33 7.09 28.44 -10.95
C ALA A 33 6.85 27.67 -9.65
N TYR A 34 6.49 28.37 -8.56
CA TYR A 34 6.18 27.75 -7.28
C TYR A 34 4.95 26.84 -7.39
N ASP A 35 3.86 27.34 -7.98
CA ASP A 35 2.63 26.56 -8.22
C ASP A 35 2.88 25.32 -9.09
N VAL A 36 3.74 25.43 -10.10
CA VAL A 36 4.13 24.29 -10.93
C VAL A 36 4.91 23.27 -10.12
N ALA A 37 5.86 23.70 -9.29
CA ALA A 37 6.67 22.80 -8.46
C ALA A 37 5.81 22.05 -7.43
N VAL A 38 4.89 22.74 -6.75
CA VAL A 38 3.94 22.14 -5.79
C VAL A 38 3.08 21.08 -6.47
N ARG A 39 2.49 21.40 -7.64
CA ARG A 39 1.69 20.41 -8.40
C ARG A 39 2.51 19.19 -8.83
N GLN A 40 3.76 19.38 -9.20
CA GLN A 40 4.65 18.27 -9.56
C GLN A 40 4.98 17.39 -8.35
N ARG A 41 5.25 18.00 -7.19
CA ARG A 41 5.47 17.28 -5.93
C ARG A 41 4.24 16.49 -5.53
N GLU A 42 3.06 17.08 -5.60
CA GLU A 42 1.81 16.36 -5.35
C GLU A 42 1.67 15.15 -6.26
N HIS A 43 1.85 15.31 -7.58
CA HIS A 43 1.79 14.17 -8.52
C HIS A 43 2.81 13.07 -8.21
N ASN A 44 4.01 13.45 -7.76
CA ASN A 44 5.04 12.53 -7.30
C ASN A 44 4.56 11.73 -6.09
N ASP A 45 4.06 12.40 -5.05
CA ASP A 45 3.49 11.76 -3.86
C ASP A 45 2.40 10.76 -4.25
N ARG A 46 1.49 11.16 -5.17
CA ARG A 46 0.41 10.28 -5.59
C ARG A 46 0.91 9.03 -6.29
N SER A 47 1.84 9.21 -7.21
CA SER A 47 2.40 8.13 -8.01
C SER A 47 3.16 7.12 -7.12
N TYR A 48 4.01 7.61 -6.23
CA TYR A 48 4.79 6.75 -5.35
C TYR A 48 3.92 6.00 -4.35
N PHE A 49 2.92 6.65 -3.75
CA PHE A 49 1.99 5.95 -2.88
C PHE A 49 1.22 4.84 -3.59
N LEU A 50 0.66 5.12 -4.79
CA LEU A 50 -0.04 4.10 -5.56
C LEU A 50 0.90 2.93 -5.86
N TYR A 51 2.16 3.21 -6.16
CA TYR A 51 3.14 2.18 -6.45
C TYR A 51 3.50 1.36 -5.21
N VAL A 52 3.80 2.00 -4.08
CA VAL A 52 4.03 1.36 -2.78
C VAL A 52 2.84 0.48 -2.39
N PHE A 53 1.62 0.99 -2.52
CA PHE A 53 0.41 0.24 -2.22
C PHE A 53 0.24 -0.97 -3.13
N THR A 54 0.54 -0.84 -4.43
CA THR A 54 0.51 -1.97 -5.38
C THR A 54 1.48 -3.08 -4.97
N ARG A 55 2.69 -2.74 -4.50
CA ARG A 55 3.64 -3.75 -3.99
C ARG A 55 3.11 -4.44 -2.73
N PHE A 56 2.48 -3.67 -1.84
CA PHE A 56 1.82 -4.25 -0.67
C PHE A 56 0.67 -5.19 -1.04
N GLU A 57 -0.16 -4.85 -2.04
CA GLU A 57 -1.19 -5.75 -2.54
C GLU A 57 -0.62 -7.07 -3.05
N THR A 58 0.51 -7.04 -3.76
CA THR A 58 1.22 -8.25 -4.19
C THR A 58 1.64 -9.08 -2.99
N THR A 59 2.26 -8.48 -1.97
CA THR A 59 2.69 -9.19 -0.76
C THR A 59 1.51 -9.82 0.00
N VAL A 60 0.37 -9.13 0.08
CA VAL A 60 -0.86 -9.68 0.68
C VAL A 60 -1.36 -10.88 -0.12
N ASN A 61 -1.34 -10.82 -1.45
CA ASN A 61 -1.76 -11.94 -2.29
C ASN A 61 -0.89 -13.17 -2.05
N GLU A 62 0.44 -13.00 -2.09
CA GLU A 62 1.40 -14.09 -1.84
C GLU A 62 1.20 -14.72 -0.45
N ALA A 63 0.98 -13.90 0.58
CA ALA A 63 0.70 -14.38 1.94
C ALA A 63 -0.62 -15.17 2.01
N VAL A 64 -1.68 -14.69 1.36
CA VAL A 64 -2.95 -15.42 1.27
C VAL A 64 -2.79 -16.73 0.51
N GLU A 65 -2.05 -16.77 -0.60
CA GLU A 65 -1.80 -18.01 -1.35
C GLU A 65 -1.08 -19.05 -0.50
N ARG A 66 -0.08 -18.61 0.29
CA ARG A 66 0.63 -19.46 1.23
C ARG A 66 -0.29 -19.99 2.33
N LEU A 67 -1.08 -19.12 2.95
CA LEU A 67 -2.06 -19.49 3.97
C LEU A 67 -3.04 -20.54 3.43
N LEU A 68 -3.62 -20.30 2.24
CA LEU A 68 -4.55 -21.23 1.60
C LEU A 68 -3.89 -22.58 1.30
N SER A 69 -2.64 -22.57 0.83
CA SER A 69 -1.88 -23.78 0.56
C SER A 69 -1.67 -24.61 1.82
N ILE A 70 -1.31 -23.98 2.94
CA ILE A 70 -1.14 -24.64 4.24
C ILE A 70 -2.48 -25.20 4.73
N ARG A 71 -3.53 -24.37 4.79
CA ARG A 71 -4.85 -24.76 5.32
C ARG A 71 -5.54 -25.86 4.51
N CYS A 72 -5.25 -25.96 3.21
CA CYS A 72 -5.75 -27.03 2.35
C CYS A 72 -4.90 -28.31 2.43
N ALA A 73 -3.61 -28.21 2.76
CA ALA A 73 -2.69 -29.36 2.82
C ALA A 73 -2.71 -30.06 4.19
N THR A 74 -3.06 -29.35 5.27
CA THR A 74 -3.14 -29.94 6.61
C THR A 74 -4.28 -30.95 6.75
N VAL A 75 -4.12 -31.92 7.66
CA VAL A 75 -5.17 -32.87 8.06
C VAL A 75 -6.22 -32.14 8.91
N THR A 76 -6.90 -31.19 8.29
CA THR A 76 -8.01 -30.45 8.88
C THR A 76 -9.31 -31.21 8.60
N PRO A 77 -10.24 -31.34 9.56
CA PRO A 77 -11.55 -31.90 9.31
C PRO A 77 -12.23 -31.27 8.09
N TRP A 78 -12.92 -32.08 7.28
CA TRP A 78 -13.56 -31.63 6.04
C TRP A 78 -14.47 -30.39 6.19
N PRO A 79 -15.29 -30.25 7.27
CA PRO A 79 -16.15 -29.07 7.44
C PRO A 79 -15.40 -27.74 7.52
N GLU A 80 -14.18 -27.74 8.04
CA GLU A 80 -13.31 -26.57 8.13
C GLU A 80 -12.53 -26.38 6.83
N ARG A 81 -12.04 -27.48 6.24
CA ARG A 81 -11.26 -27.45 4.98
C ARG A 81 -12.06 -26.93 3.78
N ARG A 82 -13.35 -27.25 3.70
CA ARG A 82 -14.20 -26.90 2.53
C ARG A 82 -14.28 -25.39 2.27
N VAL A 83 -14.26 -24.55 3.31
CA VAL A 83 -14.29 -23.09 3.15
C VAL A 83 -13.01 -22.59 2.48
N TRP A 84 -11.86 -23.11 2.91
CA TRP A 84 -10.56 -22.81 2.33
C TRP A 84 -10.42 -23.32 0.90
N GLU A 85 -10.95 -24.52 0.61
CA GLU A 85 -10.98 -25.06 -0.75
C GLU A 85 -11.83 -24.21 -1.70
N THR A 86 -12.98 -23.69 -1.24
CA THR A 86 -13.80 -22.76 -2.02
C THR A 86 -13.02 -21.49 -2.36
N LEU A 87 -12.36 -20.88 -1.37
CA LEU A 87 -11.55 -19.68 -1.60
C LEU A 87 -10.35 -19.95 -2.53
N ARG A 88 -9.70 -21.10 -2.42
CA ARG A 88 -8.56 -21.49 -3.27
C ARG A 88 -8.94 -21.68 -4.74
N ARG A 89 -10.18 -22.09 -5.03
CA ARG A 89 -10.67 -22.28 -6.41
C ARG A 89 -11.02 -20.96 -7.09
N SER A 90 -11.28 -19.91 -6.32
CA SER A 90 -11.48 -18.56 -6.84
C SER A 90 -10.15 -17.92 -7.23
N LYS A 91 -10.14 -17.06 -8.25
CA LYS A 91 -8.97 -16.21 -8.48
C LYS A 91 -8.91 -15.19 -7.35
N LEU A 92 -7.76 -15.04 -6.70
CA LEU A 92 -7.61 -14.06 -5.61
C LEU A 92 -7.90 -12.62 -6.06
N ALA A 93 -7.69 -12.33 -7.34
CA ALA A 93 -8.06 -11.06 -7.95
C ALA A 93 -9.57 -10.75 -7.84
N ASP A 94 -10.43 -11.78 -7.78
CA ASP A 94 -11.88 -11.63 -7.67
C ASP A 94 -12.32 -11.42 -6.20
N VAL A 95 -11.43 -11.67 -5.24
CA VAL A 95 -11.68 -11.43 -3.81
C VAL A 95 -11.33 -9.99 -3.47
N ALA A 96 -12.28 -9.26 -2.87
CA ALA A 96 -12.05 -7.88 -2.45
C ALA A 96 -10.79 -7.76 -1.58
N PHE A 97 -9.98 -6.72 -1.81
CA PHE A 97 -8.68 -6.57 -1.14
C PHE A 97 -8.79 -6.62 0.39
N LEU A 98 -9.74 -5.90 0.99
CA LEU A 98 -9.91 -5.94 2.44
C LEU A 98 -10.36 -7.30 2.97
N ILE A 99 -11.03 -8.14 2.16
CA ILE A 99 -11.34 -9.52 2.56
C ILE A 99 -10.04 -10.34 2.61
N ARG A 100 -9.14 -10.18 1.63
CA ARG A 100 -7.81 -10.82 1.65
C ARG A 100 -7.01 -10.43 2.90
N VAL A 101 -7.02 -9.14 3.27
CA VAL A 101 -6.35 -8.66 4.49
C VAL A 101 -6.97 -9.28 5.75
N GLN A 102 -8.29 -9.46 5.81
CA GLN A 102 -8.98 -10.10 6.95
C GLN A 102 -8.62 -11.58 7.14
N LEU A 103 -8.13 -12.25 6.09
CA LEU A 103 -7.64 -13.62 6.23
C LEU A 103 -6.29 -13.66 6.96
N LEU A 104 -5.54 -12.56 6.96
CA LEU A 104 -4.20 -12.44 7.53
C LEU A 104 -4.20 -11.70 8.87
N LEU A 105 -5.10 -10.74 9.06
CA LEU A 105 -5.13 -9.83 10.22
C LEU A 105 -6.51 -9.76 10.85
N ASP A 106 -6.54 -9.62 12.18
CA ASP A 106 -7.77 -9.38 12.93
C ASP A 106 -8.28 -7.95 12.69
N LYS A 107 -9.59 -7.81 12.42
CA LYS A 107 -10.25 -6.51 12.17
C LYS A 107 -10.14 -5.51 13.32
N SER A 108 -9.95 -6.00 14.54
CA SER A 108 -9.79 -5.18 15.74
C SER A 108 -8.39 -4.58 15.86
N GLN A 109 -7.41 -5.06 15.09
CA GLN A 109 -6.03 -4.60 15.16
C GLN A 109 -5.84 -3.24 14.49
N VAL A 110 -4.91 -2.46 15.05
CA VAL A 110 -4.53 -1.14 14.53
C VAL A 110 -4.03 -1.23 13.08
N ASP A 111 -3.31 -2.30 12.74
CA ASP A 111 -2.77 -2.50 11.39
C ASP A 111 -3.87 -2.70 10.35
N TYR A 112 -4.93 -3.44 10.69
CA TYR A 112 -6.10 -3.56 9.82
C TYR A 112 -6.76 -2.20 9.57
N ALA A 113 -6.97 -1.42 10.63
CA ALA A 113 -7.56 -0.09 10.54
C ALA A 113 -6.69 0.88 9.72
N TYR A 114 -5.36 0.74 9.79
CA TYR A 114 -4.41 1.52 9.00
C TYR A 114 -4.48 1.15 7.51
N ILE A 115 -4.37 -0.15 7.17
CA ILE A 115 -4.48 -0.64 5.78
C ILE A 115 -5.80 -0.21 5.15
N ARG A 116 -6.90 -0.31 5.92
CA ARG A 116 -8.22 0.12 5.45
C ARG A 116 -8.23 1.58 5.00
N ARG A 117 -7.65 2.50 5.79
CA ARG A 117 -7.58 3.92 5.43
C ARG A 117 -6.73 4.16 4.19
N LEU A 118 -5.60 3.45 4.08
CA LEU A 118 -4.76 3.53 2.88
C LEU A 118 -5.51 3.00 1.64
N TYR A 119 -6.26 1.90 1.77
CA TYR A 119 -7.07 1.36 0.68
C TYR A 119 -8.19 2.32 0.24
N GLU A 120 -8.89 2.93 1.19
CA GLU A 120 -9.89 3.97 0.91
C GLU A 120 -9.26 5.15 0.17
N SER A 121 -8.06 5.58 0.59
CA SER A 121 -7.31 6.65 -0.06
C SER A 121 -6.89 6.27 -1.48
N ARG A 122 -6.31 5.07 -1.66
CA ARG A 122 -5.93 4.49 -2.96
C ARG A 122 -7.10 4.47 -3.93
N ASN A 123 -8.28 4.07 -3.48
CA ASN A 123 -9.47 4.07 -4.31
C ASN A 123 -9.92 5.49 -4.65
N GLY A 124 -9.88 6.42 -3.70
CA GLY A 124 -10.14 7.84 -3.96
C GLY A 124 -9.28 8.37 -5.10
N ILE A 125 -7.97 8.17 -5.01
CA ILE A 125 -7.00 8.62 -6.02
C ILE A 125 -7.23 7.94 -7.37
N GLY A 126 -7.43 6.62 -7.37
CA GLY A 126 -7.69 5.84 -8.58
C GLY A 126 -8.99 6.23 -9.30
N HIS A 127 -9.95 6.82 -8.59
CA HIS A 127 -11.19 7.35 -9.15
C HIS A 127 -11.15 8.86 -9.43
N GLY A 128 -9.97 9.49 -9.34
CA GLY A 128 -9.81 10.93 -9.59
C GLY A 128 -10.35 11.82 -8.46
N GLY A 129 -10.58 11.27 -7.28
CA GLY A 129 -10.96 12.03 -6.09
C GLY A 129 -9.78 12.85 -5.53
N ASP A 130 -10.12 13.84 -4.73
CA ASP A 130 -9.14 14.76 -4.16
C ASP A 130 -8.27 14.06 -3.11
N TRP A 131 -6.95 14.18 -3.29
CA TRP A 131 -6.00 13.82 -2.26
C TRP A 131 -5.90 14.95 -1.24
N THR A 132 -6.88 15.03 -0.34
CA THR A 132 -7.00 16.12 0.63
C THR A 132 -6.00 16.06 1.80
N ARG A 133 -5.34 14.91 2.04
CA ARG A 133 -4.32 14.74 3.08
C ARG A 133 -3.14 13.90 2.57
N PRO A 134 -2.08 14.52 2.00
CA PRO A 134 -0.88 13.80 1.60
C PRO A 134 -0.37 12.93 2.74
N TYR A 135 -0.20 11.64 2.45
CA TYR A 135 0.55 10.76 3.34
C TYR A 135 2.03 10.99 3.06
N ASP A 136 2.84 11.00 4.11
CA ASP A 136 4.27 10.82 3.93
C ASP A 136 4.51 9.41 3.36
N VAL A 137 5.00 9.35 2.13
CA VAL A 137 5.17 8.07 1.42
C VAL A 137 6.26 7.22 2.06
N ALA A 138 7.29 7.83 2.66
CA ALA A 138 8.34 7.11 3.37
C ALA A 138 7.77 6.45 4.63
N ASP A 139 6.95 7.16 5.39
CA ASP A 139 6.25 6.61 6.56
C ASP A 139 5.29 5.47 6.17
N VAL A 140 4.53 5.65 5.07
CA VAL A 140 3.66 4.60 4.54
C VAL A 140 4.46 3.36 4.15
N ALA A 141 5.56 3.54 3.42
CA ALA A 141 6.41 2.42 3.00
C ALA A 141 6.99 1.67 4.21
N ALA A 142 7.52 2.38 5.21
CA ALA A 142 8.07 1.79 6.42
C ALA A 142 7.01 1.04 7.24
N ARG A 143 5.79 1.60 7.35
CA ARG A 143 4.70 0.96 8.07
C ARG A 143 4.19 -0.28 7.34
N LEU A 144 4.03 -0.22 6.03
CA LEU A 144 3.61 -1.36 5.21
C LEU A 144 4.67 -2.47 5.20
N GLU A 145 5.96 -2.14 5.23
CA GLU A 145 7.03 -3.13 5.40
C GLU A 145 6.92 -3.88 6.73
N THR A 146 6.68 -3.16 7.82
CA THR A 146 6.50 -3.76 9.16
C THR A 146 5.31 -4.72 9.17
N ILE A 147 4.18 -4.31 8.57
CA ILE A 147 2.98 -5.15 8.49
C ILE A 147 3.21 -6.35 7.56
N ALA A 148 3.86 -6.13 6.42
CA ALA A 148 4.25 -7.18 5.47
C ALA A 148 5.11 -8.27 6.13
N GLY A 149 6.04 -7.87 7.00
CA GLY A 149 6.83 -8.80 7.80
C GLY A 149 6.00 -9.62 8.79
N THR A 150 4.94 -9.03 9.35
CA THR A 150 4.04 -9.73 10.29
C THR A 150 3.18 -10.78 9.58
N VAL A 151 2.59 -10.44 8.43
CA VAL A 151 1.74 -11.36 7.66
C VAL A 151 2.52 -12.50 7.00
N HIS A 152 3.84 -12.37 6.85
CA HIS A 152 4.71 -13.41 6.30
C HIS A 152 5.01 -14.57 7.27
N VAL A 153 4.81 -14.35 8.57
CA VAL A 153 5.13 -15.32 9.64
C VAL A 153 3.93 -16.21 10.00
N THR A 154 2.72 -15.79 9.64
CA THR A 154 1.46 -16.56 9.76
C THR A 154 1.24 -17.55 8.62
#